data_AF-A0A9K3DDJ8-F1
#
_entry.id   AF-A0A9K3DDJ8-F1
#
_cell.length_a   1.000
_cell.length_b   1.000
_cell.length_c   1.000
_cell.angle_alpha   90.00
_cell.angle_beta   90.00
_cell.angle_gamma   90.00
#
_symmetry.space_group_name_H-M   'P 1'
#
loop_
_entity.id
_entity.type
_entity.pdbx_description
1 polymer ?
#
loop_
_entity_poly.entity_id
_entity_poly.type
_entity_poly.pdbx_seq_one_letter_code
_entity_poly.pdbx_strand_id
1 'polypeptide(L)' 'IVIYNGVLIDAGYSEKVVQLLDVLPMDLIGICLTHTHQDHIGGLDQYYGE' A
#
# COMPACT_ATOMS: atom_id res chain seq x y z
N ILE A 1 -2.95 14.51 -17.70
CA ILE A 1 -2.19 13.84 -16.62
C ILE A 1 -2.28 12.36 -16.92
N VAL A 2 -1.16 11.65 -16.98
CA VAL A 2 -1.17 10.19 -17.13
C VAL A 2 -1.33 9.60 -15.73
N ILE A 3 -2.29 8.69 -15.57
CA ILE A 3 -2.51 7.95 -14.32
C ILE A 3 -2.07 6.50 -14.58
N TYR A 4 -1.26 5.96 -13.69
CA TYR A 4 -0.76 4.59 -13.77
C TYR A 4 -1.62 3.67 -12.90
N ASN A 5 -1.82 2.43 -13.33
CA ASN A 5 -2.37 1.40 -12.44
C ASN A 5 -1.21 0.75 -11.66
N GLY A 6 -1.36 0.62 -10.34
CA GLY A 6 -0.34 0.06 -9.47
C GLY A 6 -0.87 -1.06 -8.57
N VAL A 7 0.06 -1.91 -8.15
CA VAL A 7 -0.18 -2.95 -7.14
C VAL A 7 0.81 -2.73 -6.01
N LEU A 8 0.32 -2.78 -4.77
CA LEU A 8 1.15 -2.70 -3.57
C LEU A 8 1.54 -4.11 -3.12
N ILE A 9 2.83 -4.32 -2.85
CA ILE A 9 3.36 -5.60 -2.35
C ILE A 9 3.82 -5.39 -0.92
N ASP A 10 3.33 -6.22 0.01
CA ASP A 10 3.73 -6.25 1.43
C ASP A 10 3.85 -4.86 2.09
N ALA A 11 2.72 -4.35 2.56
CA ALA A 11 2.61 -3.03 3.16
C ALA A 11 2.92 -3.04 4.67
N GLY A 12 4.03 -3.64 5.10
CA GLY A 12 4.33 -3.79 6.53
C GLY A 12 4.56 -2.49 7.29
N TYR A 13 5.24 -1.51 6.66
CA TYR A 13 5.56 -0.22 7.25
C TYR A 13 4.78 0.89 6.52
N SER A 14 3.54 1.10 6.97
CA SER A 14 2.49 1.95 6.39
C SER A 14 2.89 3.38 6.08
N GLU A 15 3.59 4.08 6.99
CA GLU A 15 3.69 5.55 6.91
C GLU A 15 4.31 6.04 5.60
N LYS A 16 5.37 5.37 5.12
CA LYS A 16 6.04 5.75 3.87
C LYS A 16 5.25 5.34 2.64
N VAL A 17 4.52 4.23 2.71
CA VAL A 17 3.72 3.72 1.60
C VAL A 17 2.49 4.61 1.38
N VAL A 18 1.78 4.99 2.45
CA VAL A 18 0.63 5.92 2.39
C VAL A 18 1.06 7.25 1.79
N GLN A 19 2.16 7.83 2.28
CA GLN A 19 2.71 9.09 1.74
C GLN A 19 3.12 8.98 0.27
N LEU A 20 3.61 7.81 -0.16
CA LEU A 20 3.98 7.58 -1.56
C LEU A 20 2.73 7.52 -2.46
N LEU A 21 1.65 6.89 -1.99
CA LEU A 21 0.39 6.81 -2.72
C LEU A 21 -0.26 8.20 -2.90
N ASP A 22 -0.08 9.11 -1.95
CA ASP A 22 -0.61 10.48 -2.03
C ASP A 22 0.07 11.36 -3.10
N VAL A 23 1.33 11.06 -3.44
CA VAL A 23 2.14 11.89 -4.37
C VAL A 23 2.29 11.26 -5.76
N LEU A 24 2.03 9.96 -5.90
CA LEU A 24 2.09 9.29 -7.18
C LEU A 24 0.78 9.47 -7.96
N PRO A 25 0.83 9.80 -9.26
CA PRO A 25 -0.36 9.80 -10.11
C PRO A 25 -0.74 8.34 -10.45
N MET A 26 -1.20 7.61 -9.44
CA MET A 26 -1.44 6.17 -9.48
C MET A 26 -2.83 5.83 -8.95
N ASP A 27 -3.52 4.92 -9.63
CA ASP A 27 -4.70 4.21 -9.13
C ASP A 27 -4.27 2.86 -8.56
N LEU A 28 -4.52 2.63 -7.27
CA LEU A 28 -4.14 1.39 -6.60
C LEU A 28 -5.22 0.33 -6.87
N ILE A 29 -4.91 -0.63 -7.73
CA ILE A 29 -5.88 -1.65 -8.18
C ILE A 29 -5.80 -2.96 -7.40
N GLY A 30 -4.83 -3.10 -6.50
CA GLY A 30 -4.68 -4.30 -5.69
C GLY A 30 -3.54 -4.27 -4.70
N ILE A 31 -3.60 -5.21 -3.76
CA ILE A 31 -2.58 -5.46 -2.74
C ILE A 31 -2.25 -6.95 -2.76
N CYS A 32 -0.98 -7.29 -2.88
CA CYS A 32 -0.51 -8.68 -2.79
C CYS A 32 0.31 -8.86 -1.53
N LEU A 33 -0.02 -9.90 -0.77
CA LEU A 33 0.68 -10.29 0.43
C LEU A 33 1.42 -11.59 0.16
N THR A 34 2.70 -11.63 0.52
CA THR A 34 3.48 -12.88 0.42
C THR A 34 3.09 -13.87 1.51
N HIS A 35 2.80 -13.37 2.72
CA HIS A 35 2.33 -14.13 3.88
C HIS A 35 1.79 -13.18 4.97
N THR A 36 1.36 -13.71 6.11
CA THR A 36 0.61 -12.97 7.14
C THR A 36 1.45 -12.53 8.34
N HIS A 37 2.77 -12.42 8.21
CA HIS A 37 3.57 -11.84 9.30
C HIS A 37 3.34 -10.34 9.40
N GLN A 38 3.43 -9.82 10.63
CA GLN A 38 3.11 -8.42 10.96
C GLN A 38 3.97 -7.41 10.18
N ASP A 39 5.23 -7.76 9.89
CA ASP A 39 6.14 -6.96 9.06
C ASP A 39 5.79 -6.95 7.55
N HIS A 40 4.74 -7.66 7.14
CA HIS A 40 4.19 -7.64 5.78
C HIS A 40 2.79 -7.03 5.70
N ILE A 41 1.98 -7.17 6.76
CA ILE A 41 0.57 -6.74 6.77
C ILE A 41 0.30 -5.53 7.66
N GLY A 42 1.18 -5.20 8.60
CA GLY A 42 0.89 -4.27 9.69
C GLY A 42 0.53 -2.85 9.28
N GLY A 43 0.97 -2.40 8.10
CA GLY A 43 0.59 -1.11 7.56
C GLY A 43 -0.75 -1.09 6.82
N LEU A 44 -1.39 -2.24 6.59
CA LEU A 44 -2.74 -2.28 6.02
C LEU A 44 -3.80 -1.80 7.02
N ASP A 45 -3.67 -2.15 8.30
CA ASP A 45 -4.59 -1.69 9.35
C ASP A 45 -4.61 -0.16 9.40
N GLN A 46 -3.43 0.47 9.31
CA GLN A 46 -3.29 1.92 9.25
C GLN A 46 -3.82 2.54 7.94
N TYR A 47 -3.75 1.82 6.81
CA TYR A 47 -4.27 2.29 5.52
C TYR A 47 -5.80 2.23 5.46
N TYR A 48 -6.42 1.17 6.00
CA TYR A 48 -7.87 0.98 5.98
C TYR A 48 -8.60 1.62 7.17
N GLY A 49 -7.86 2.12 8.17
CA GLY A 49 -8.42 2.93 9.25
C GLY A 49 -9.18 2.12 10.30
N GLU A 50 -8.72 0.90 10.60
CA GLU A 50 -9.18 0.14 11.79
C GLU A 50 -8.44 0.56 13.07
#